data_AF-A0A537GN62-F1
#
_entry.id   AF-A0A537GN62-F1
#
_cell.length_a   1.000
_cell.length_b   1.000
_cell.length_c   1.000
_cell.angle_alpha   90.00
_cell.angle_beta   90.00
_cell.angle_gamma   90.00
#
_symmetry.space_group_name_H-M   'P 1'
#
loop_
_entity.id
_entity.type
_entity.pdbx_description
1 polymer ?
#
loop_
_entity_poly.entity_id
_entity_poly.type
_entity_poly.pdbx_seq_one_letter_code
_entity_poly.pdbx_strand_id
1 'polypeptide(L)'
;MINMHLDTYLNFPGKNIAVGCIPLLKRARVEVYRRSSLGHYKRMSKTPNLYEYLMGHRFTIVPITTLEQMCYASNFLCVKDHSILAIEVEKVVKKVLRNLEAKAQADPHRYRALLDEARKDLTRLKQSDQFFPHKREFQELSIDVTSLQLQEITGGYGGIRCMTCVLNRKPSN
;
A
#
# COMPACT_ATOMS: atom_id res chain seq x y z
N MET A 1 4.48 15.28 -6.37
CA MET A 1 3.66 14.30 -5.62
C MET A 1 2.85 13.51 -6.63
N ILE A 2 2.84 12.19 -6.55
CA ILE A 2 1.83 11.35 -7.23
C ILE A 2 0.53 11.56 -6.44
N ASN A 3 -0.60 11.80 -7.10
CA ASN A 3 -1.90 11.85 -6.43
C ASN A 3 -2.17 10.48 -5.81
N MET A 4 -2.35 10.43 -4.48
CA MET A 4 -2.42 9.18 -3.73
C MET A 4 -3.53 9.26 -2.69
N HIS A 5 -4.41 8.26 -2.69
CA HIS A 5 -5.32 7.98 -1.59
C HIS A 5 -4.62 7.08 -0.55
N LEU A 6 -5.15 7.00 0.68
CA LEU A 6 -4.56 6.20 1.75
C LEU A 6 -4.38 4.73 1.36
N ASP A 7 -5.37 4.17 0.66
CA ASP A 7 -5.38 2.79 0.15
C ASP A 7 -4.37 2.50 -0.97
N THR A 8 -3.63 3.51 -1.43
CA THR A 8 -2.53 3.35 -2.40
C THR A 8 -1.18 3.15 -1.74
N TYR A 9 -1.06 3.37 -0.42
CA TYR A 9 0.17 3.13 0.33
C TYR A 9 -0.02 2.41 1.68
N LEU A 10 -1.26 2.12 2.09
CA LEU A 10 -1.60 1.35 3.28
C LEU A 10 -2.91 0.57 3.07
N ASN A 11 -2.93 -0.71 3.38
CA ASN A 11 -4.16 -1.50 3.45
C ASN A 11 -3.99 -2.71 4.36
N PHE A 12 -5.07 -3.44 4.62
CA PHE A 12 -5.13 -4.47 5.67
C PHE A 12 -5.60 -5.81 5.08
N PRO A 13 -4.75 -6.85 5.03
CA PRO A 13 -5.13 -8.18 4.56
C PRO A 13 -5.84 -9.02 5.65
N GLY A 14 -5.74 -8.61 6.91
CA GLY A 14 -6.32 -9.30 8.05
C GLY A 14 -6.19 -8.49 9.35
N LYS A 15 -6.70 -9.05 10.44
CA LYS A 15 -6.66 -8.45 11.78
C LYS A 15 -5.22 -8.19 12.21
N ASN A 16 -4.94 -6.96 12.65
CA ASN A 16 -3.62 -6.53 13.13
C ASN A 16 -2.46 -6.71 12.12
N ILE A 17 -2.75 -6.82 10.82
CA ILE A 17 -1.72 -6.85 9.78
C ILE A 17 -1.95 -5.67 8.85
N ALA A 18 -0.89 -4.95 8.55
CA ALA A 18 -0.87 -3.85 7.59
C ALA A 18 0.13 -4.14 6.48
N VAL A 19 -0.23 -3.88 5.23
CA VAL A 19 0.71 -3.84 4.10
C VAL A 19 0.90 -2.38 3.74
N GLY A 20 2.12 -1.87 3.78
CA GLY A 20 2.31 -0.43 3.54
C GLY A 20 3.72 0.04 3.20
N CYS A 21 3.78 1.22 2.58
CA CYS A 21 5.02 1.85 2.15
C CYS A 21 5.62 2.67 3.30
N ILE A 22 6.65 2.14 3.95
CA ILE A 22 7.22 2.70 5.19
C ILE A 22 7.57 4.20 5.09
N PRO A 23 8.23 4.70 4.03
CA PRO A 23 8.52 6.13 3.91
C PRO A 23 7.26 7.01 3.90
N LEU A 24 6.16 6.53 3.32
CA LEU A 24 4.89 7.26 3.30
C LEU A 24 4.18 7.18 4.66
N LEU A 25 4.19 6.01 5.31
CA LEU A 25 3.63 5.84 6.66
C LEU A 25 4.29 6.75 7.69
N LYS A 26 5.62 6.95 7.59
CA LYS A 26 6.37 7.85 8.49
C LYS A 26 6.10 9.33 8.23
N ARG A 27 5.64 9.70 7.02
CA ARG A 27 5.31 11.09 6.65
C ARG A 27 3.86 11.47 6.91
N ALA A 28 2.94 10.49 6.89
CA ALA A 28 1.53 10.71 7.13
C ALA A 28 1.27 11.01 8.63
N ARG A 29 0.85 12.24 8.94
CA ARG A 29 0.46 12.63 10.31
C ARG A 29 -0.91 12.06 10.66
N VAL A 30 -1.08 11.60 11.90
CA VAL A 30 -2.34 11.07 12.41
C VAL A 30 -2.89 12.00 13.49
N GLU A 31 -4.18 12.29 13.38
CA GLU A 31 -4.95 12.97 14.42
C GLU A 31 -6.01 12.00 14.95
N VAL A 32 -5.97 11.74 16.26
CA VAL A 32 -6.90 10.82 16.91
C VAL A 32 -7.97 11.62 17.61
N TYR A 33 -9.23 11.35 17.28
CA TYR A 33 -10.39 11.96 17.92
C TYR A 33 -11.11 10.90 18.75
N ARG A 34 -11.37 11.20 20.04
CA ARG A 34 -12.15 10.34 20.92
C ARG A 34 -13.49 11.00 21.23
N ARG A 35 -14.57 10.24 21.10
CA ARG A 35 -15.91 10.67 21.51
C ARG A 35 -16.01 10.61 23.03
N SER A 36 -16.38 11.71 23.67
CA SER A 36 -16.65 11.76 25.10
C SER A 36 -17.97 11.07 25.45
N SER A 37 -18.19 10.81 26.73
CA SER A 37 -19.49 10.32 27.25
C SER A 37 -20.66 11.26 26.92
N LEU A 38 -20.38 12.56 26.75
CA LEU A 38 -21.36 13.58 26.35
C LEU A 38 -21.53 13.69 24.83
N GLY A 39 -20.86 12.85 24.05
CA GLY A 39 -21.00 12.78 22.59
C GLY A 39 -20.10 13.72 21.79
N HIS A 40 -19.31 14.61 22.43
CA HIS A 40 -18.38 15.51 21.75
C HIS A 40 -17.06 14.82 21.39
N TYR A 41 -16.50 15.12 20.22
CA TYR A 41 -15.17 14.64 19.84
C TYR A 41 -14.08 15.55 20.40
N LYS A 42 -13.09 14.96 21.06
CA LYS A 42 -11.89 15.66 21.52
C LYS A 42 -10.66 15.08 20.83
N ARG A 43 -9.82 15.96 20.28
CA ARG A 43 -8.52 15.58 19.73
C ARG A 43 -7.59 15.15 20.88
N MET A 44 -6.92 14.02 20.71
CA MET A 44 -5.90 13.56 21.65
C MET A 44 -4.61 14.38 21.45
N SER A 45 -3.92 14.72 22.53
CA SER A 45 -2.76 15.63 22.52
C SER A 45 -1.54 15.09 21.77
N LYS A 46 -1.40 13.76 21.63
CA LYS A 46 -0.32 13.13 20.88
C LYS A 46 -0.71 12.96 19.40
N THR A 47 0.13 13.48 18.50
CA THR A 47 -0.02 13.34 17.04
C THR A 47 1.09 12.45 16.48
N PRO A 48 0.97 11.11 16.54
CA PRO A 48 1.94 10.22 15.93
C PRO A 48 1.89 10.32 14.39
N ASN A 49 2.93 9.84 13.71
CA ASN A 49 2.76 9.46 12.31
C ASN A 49 2.04 8.11 12.18
N LEU A 50 1.62 7.73 10.98
CA LEU A 50 0.83 6.54 10.74
C LEU A 50 1.61 5.25 11.06
N TYR A 51 2.92 5.23 10.82
CA TYR A 51 3.78 4.13 11.24
C TYR A 51 3.78 3.94 12.76
N GLU A 52 4.02 5.00 13.52
CA GLU A 52 3.99 4.99 14.99
C GLU A 52 2.62 4.60 15.54
N TYR A 53 1.55 5.08 14.91
CA TYR A 53 0.19 4.74 15.29
C TYR A 53 -0.07 3.24 15.14
N LEU A 54 0.27 2.65 13.99
CA LEU A 54 0.10 1.22 13.73
C LEU A 54 0.93 0.36 14.69
N MET A 55 2.21 0.70 14.88
CA MET A 55 3.09 -0.02 15.82
C MET A 55 2.56 0.08 17.27
N GLY A 56 2.10 1.26 17.69
CA GLY A 56 1.50 1.46 19.01
C GLY A 56 0.21 0.66 19.25
N HIS A 57 -0.48 0.26 18.17
CA HIS A 57 -1.66 -0.60 18.19
C HIS A 57 -1.34 -2.07 17.85
N ARG A 58 -0.06 -2.46 17.92
CA ARG A 58 0.40 -3.86 17.74
C ARG A 58 0.09 -4.45 16.36
N PHE A 59 0.12 -3.61 15.32
CA PHE A 59 0.08 -4.12 13.95
C PHE A 59 1.44 -4.70 13.54
N THR A 60 1.42 -5.83 12.85
CA THR A 60 2.55 -6.30 12.04
C THR A 60 2.50 -5.59 10.69
N ILE A 61 3.56 -4.88 10.32
CA ILE A 61 3.63 -4.17 9.04
C ILE A 61 4.46 -4.98 8.04
N VAL A 62 3.82 -5.49 7.01
CA VAL A 62 4.46 -6.05 5.81
C VAL A 62 4.89 -4.89 4.91
N PRO A 63 6.19 -4.63 4.75
CA PRO A 63 6.66 -3.48 4.00
C PRO A 63 6.51 -3.69 2.50
N ILE A 64 6.01 -2.68 1.79
CA ILE A 64 6.15 -2.57 0.33
C ILE A 64 7.11 -1.44 -0.02
N THR A 65 7.79 -1.59 -1.16
CA THR A 65 8.71 -0.59 -1.68
C THR A 65 7.99 0.61 -2.30
N THR A 66 8.72 1.67 -2.64
CA THR A 66 8.15 2.80 -3.39
C THR A 66 7.70 2.34 -4.77
N LEU A 67 8.48 1.47 -5.42
CA LEU A 67 8.10 0.89 -6.71
C LEU A 67 6.84 0.01 -6.63
N GLU A 68 6.74 -0.86 -5.63
CA GLU A 68 5.55 -1.70 -5.41
C GLU A 68 4.31 -0.83 -5.14
N GLN A 69 4.47 0.25 -4.35
CA GLN A 69 3.43 1.25 -4.11
C GLN A 69 2.96 1.90 -5.42
N MET A 70 3.88 2.32 -6.28
CA MET A 70 3.57 2.88 -7.60
C MET A 70 2.87 1.89 -8.54
N CYS A 71 3.05 0.59 -8.29
CA CYS A 71 2.34 -0.47 -8.99
C CYS A 71 0.99 -0.82 -8.34
N TYR A 72 0.51 -0.08 -7.34
CA TYR A 72 -0.73 -0.37 -6.61
C TYR A 72 -0.71 -1.63 -5.75
N ALA A 73 0.46 -2.06 -5.26
CA ALA A 73 0.59 -3.25 -4.40
C ALA A 73 -0.36 -3.22 -3.19
N SER A 74 -0.40 -2.11 -2.43
CA SER A 74 -1.31 -2.01 -1.28
C SER A 74 -2.79 -1.85 -1.65
N ASN A 75 -3.13 -1.64 -2.92
CA ASN A 75 -4.52 -1.46 -3.36
C ASN A 75 -5.26 -2.78 -3.65
N PHE A 76 -4.94 -3.83 -2.89
CA PHE A 76 -5.63 -5.12 -2.95
C PHE A 76 -6.99 -5.09 -2.23
N LEU A 77 -7.85 -6.04 -2.57
CA LEU A 77 -9.12 -6.25 -1.86
C LEU A 77 -9.00 -7.40 -0.87
N CYS A 78 -9.10 -7.13 0.43
CA CYS A 78 -9.31 -8.19 1.43
C CYS A 78 -10.75 -8.70 1.34
N VAL A 79 -10.95 -9.96 0.97
CA VAL A 79 -12.29 -10.58 0.85
C VAL A 79 -12.69 -11.34 2.11
N LYS A 80 -11.71 -11.83 2.86
CA LYS A 80 -11.83 -12.48 4.16
C LYS A 80 -10.56 -12.19 4.96
N ASP A 81 -10.61 -12.35 6.28
CA ASP A 81 -9.41 -12.32 7.11
C ASP A 81 -8.34 -13.25 6.53
N HIS A 82 -7.16 -12.68 6.26
CA HIS A 82 -6.04 -13.34 5.58
C HIS A 82 -6.30 -13.85 4.16
N SER A 83 -7.32 -13.35 3.45
CA SER A 83 -7.54 -13.67 2.04
C SER A 83 -7.73 -12.41 1.21
N ILE A 84 -6.86 -12.21 0.22
CA ILE A 84 -6.87 -11.02 -0.62
C ILE A 84 -6.95 -11.34 -2.12
N LEU A 85 -7.56 -10.43 -2.87
CA LEU A 85 -7.42 -10.32 -4.32
C LEU A 85 -6.40 -9.25 -4.62
N ALA A 86 -5.35 -9.58 -5.36
CA ALA A 86 -4.22 -8.69 -5.61
C ALA A 86 -3.75 -8.77 -7.06
N ILE A 87 -3.04 -7.74 -7.51
CA ILE A 87 -2.30 -7.83 -8.78
C ILE A 87 -0.89 -8.40 -8.54
N GLU A 88 -0.24 -8.84 -9.61
CA GLU A 88 1.18 -9.22 -9.57
C GLU A 88 2.04 -8.03 -10.02
N VAL A 89 2.82 -7.45 -9.10
CA VAL A 89 3.63 -6.25 -9.36
C VAL A 89 4.59 -6.49 -10.53
N GLU A 90 5.21 -7.67 -10.58
CA GLU A 90 6.16 -8.02 -11.62
C GLU A 90 5.58 -7.88 -13.04
N LYS A 91 4.28 -8.12 -13.21
CA LYS A 91 3.58 -7.99 -14.50
C LYS A 91 3.35 -6.54 -14.92
N VAL A 92 3.38 -5.59 -13.97
CA VAL A 92 3.04 -4.17 -14.19
C VAL A 92 4.28 -3.26 -14.14
N VAL A 93 5.31 -3.67 -13.43
CA VAL A 93 6.49 -2.86 -13.09
C VAL A 93 7.19 -2.24 -14.31
N LYS A 94 7.29 -2.98 -15.42
CA LYS A 94 7.92 -2.50 -16.66
C LYS A 94 7.16 -1.33 -17.29
N LYS A 95 5.83 -1.32 -17.22
CA LYS A 95 4.99 -0.23 -17.75
C LYS A 95 5.09 1.01 -16.84
N VAL A 96 5.06 0.81 -15.52
CA VAL A 96 5.21 1.87 -14.52
C VAL A 96 6.55 2.59 -14.64
N LEU A 97 7.65 1.84 -14.78
CA LEU A 97 8.98 2.43 -14.93
C LEU A 97 9.13 3.22 -16.23
N ARG A 98 8.68 2.69 -17.36
CA ARG A 98 8.69 3.43 -18.64
C ARG A 98 7.93 4.76 -18.55
N ASN A 99 6.75 4.74 -17.91
CA ASN A 99 5.96 5.95 -17.71
C ASN A 99 6.66 6.95 -16.77
N LEU A 100 7.34 6.46 -15.73
CA LEU A 100 8.11 7.29 -14.82
C LEU A 100 9.35 7.89 -15.50
N GLU A 101 10.02 7.13 -16.36
CA GLU A 101 11.14 7.59 -17.18
C GLU A 101 10.72 8.73 -18.12
N ALA A 102 9.60 8.56 -18.84
CA ALA A 102 9.05 9.62 -19.68
C ALA A 102 8.71 10.89 -18.86
N LYS A 103 8.11 10.73 -17.67
CA LYS A 103 7.84 11.86 -16.76
C LYS A 103 9.12 12.53 -16.26
N ALA A 104 10.17 11.77 -15.96
CA ALA A 104 11.46 12.29 -15.51
C ALA A 104 12.28 12.93 -16.64
N GLN A 105 12.03 12.57 -17.89
CA GLN A 105 12.57 13.31 -19.04
C GLN A 105 11.86 14.65 -19.21
N ALA A 106 10.52 14.68 -19.07
CA ALA A 106 9.73 15.90 -19.21
C ALA A 106 9.89 16.89 -18.03
N ASP A 107 10.00 16.39 -16.79
CA ASP A 107 10.20 17.20 -15.59
C ASP A 107 11.22 16.52 -14.64
N PRO A 108 12.53 16.67 -14.93
CA PRO A 108 13.58 16.02 -14.15
C PRO A 108 13.62 16.48 -12.69
N HIS A 109 13.37 17.77 -12.44
CA HIS A 109 13.40 18.34 -11.07
C HIS A 109 12.38 17.66 -10.16
N ARG A 110 11.22 17.27 -10.70
CA ARG A 110 10.17 16.61 -9.93
C ARG A 110 10.33 15.10 -9.81
N TYR A 111 10.81 14.42 -10.85
CA TYR A 111 10.72 12.95 -10.93
C TYR A 111 12.07 12.21 -10.94
N ARG A 112 13.22 12.87 -11.13
CA ARG A 112 14.52 12.18 -11.18
C ARG A 112 14.79 11.36 -9.90
N ALA A 113 14.65 11.98 -8.74
CA ALA A 113 14.87 11.31 -7.46
C ALA A 113 13.93 10.11 -7.25
N LEU A 114 12.68 10.21 -7.71
CA LEU A 114 11.71 9.11 -7.63
C LEU A 114 12.09 7.97 -8.59
N LEU A 115 12.55 8.29 -9.80
CA LEU A 115 13.03 7.29 -10.76
C LEU A 115 14.26 6.55 -10.24
N ASP A 116 15.21 7.26 -9.64
CA ASP A 116 16.40 6.66 -9.07
C ASP A 116 16.06 5.71 -7.92
N GLU A 117 15.13 6.10 -7.05
CA GLU A 117 14.62 5.23 -5.98
C GLU A 117 13.88 4.01 -6.53
N ALA A 118 13.01 4.19 -7.52
CA ALA A 118 12.29 3.11 -8.18
C ALA A 118 13.25 2.10 -8.84
N ARG A 119 14.35 2.56 -9.45
CA ARG A 119 15.37 1.66 -10.02
C ARG A 119 16.12 0.87 -8.96
N LYS A 120 16.45 1.49 -7.82
CA LYS A 120 17.05 0.78 -6.67
C LYS A 120 16.11 -0.29 -6.13
N ASP A 121 14.83 0.05 -5.97
CA ASP A 121 13.79 -0.89 -5.53
C ASP A 121 13.68 -2.07 -6.49
N LEU A 122 13.69 -1.85 -7.80
CA LEU A 122 13.65 -2.93 -8.79
C LEU A 122 14.83 -3.89 -8.63
N THR A 123 16.05 -3.35 -8.51
CA THR A 123 17.26 -4.17 -8.33
C THR A 123 17.15 -5.04 -7.09
N ARG A 124 16.72 -4.46 -5.97
CA ARG A 124 16.53 -5.19 -4.71
C ARG A 124 15.46 -6.29 -4.83
N LEU A 125 14.31 -5.98 -5.43
CA LEU A 125 13.23 -6.94 -5.62
C LEU A 125 13.63 -8.13 -6.51
N LYS A 126 14.41 -7.87 -7.57
CA LYS A 126 14.97 -8.93 -8.42
C LYS A 126 15.98 -9.81 -7.70
N GLN A 127 16.80 -9.23 -6.83
CA GLN A 127 17.80 -9.98 -6.04
C GLN A 127 17.14 -10.87 -4.99
N SER A 128 16.06 -10.40 -4.36
CA SER A 128 15.36 -11.14 -3.31
C SER A 128 14.28 -12.08 -3.84
N ASP A 129 13.87 -11.94 -5.10
CA ASP A 129 12.71 -12.60 -5.73
C ASP A 129 11.41 -12.48 -4.90
N GLN A 130 11.17 -11.28 -4.36
CA GLN A 130 10.08 -11.02 -3.40
C GLN A 130 9.23 -9.83 -3.82
N PHE A 131 8.76 -9.87 -5.06
CA PHE A 131 7.75 -8.95 -5.56
C PHE A 131 6.41 -9.23 -4.90
N PHE A 132 5.71 -8.20 -4.47
CA PHE A 132 4.31 -8.33 -4.07
C PHE A 132 3.49 -8.98 -5.19
N PRO A 133 2.63 -9.97 -4.89
CA PRO A 133 2.24 -10.41 -3.53
C PRO A 133 3.06 -11.59 -2.98
N HIS A 134 4.10 -12.05 -3.68
CA HIS A 134 4.91 -13.23 -3.36
C HIS A 134 6.06 -12.90 -2.40
N LYS A 135 5.76 -12.18 -1.32
CA LYS A 135 6.75 -11.86 -0.27
C LYS A 135 6.75 -12.94 0.80
N ARG A 136 7.89 -13.17 1.45
CA ARG A 136 8.02 -14.18 2.51
C ARG A 136 7.02 -13.96 3.65
N GLU A 137 6.75 -12.71 4.01
CA GLU A 137 5.82 -12.34 5.08
C GLU A 137 4.39 -12.83 4.81
N PHE A 138 3.99 -13.01 3.54
CA PHE A 138 2.66 -13.51 3.19
C PHE A 138 2.51 -14.98 3.59
N GLN A 139 3.55 -15.79 3.39
CA GLN A 139 3.56 -17.16 3.91
C GLN A 139 3.59 -17.20 5.43
N GLU A 140 4.48 -16.42 6.06
CA GLU A 140 4.64 -16.40 7.52
C GLU A 140 3.36 -15.96 8.25
N LEU A 141 2.60 -15.05 7.65
CA LEU A 141 1.34 -14.54 8.20
C LEU A 141 0.10 -15.27 7.65
N SER A 142 0.30 -16.37 6.90
CA SER A 142 -0.78 -17.18 6.32
C SER A 142 -1.78 -16.36 5.48
N ILE A 143 -1.29 -15.36 4.74
CA ILE A 143 -2.09 -14.54 3.83
C ILE A 143 -2.24 -15.27 2.50
N ASP A 144 -3.46 -15.72 2.22
CA ASP A 144 -3.86 -16.30 0.95
C ASP A 144 -4.09 -15.19 -0.09
N VAL A 145 -3.58 -15.41 -1.30
CA VAL A 145 -3.61 -14.44 -2.39
C VAL A 145 -4.16 -15.07 -3.65
N THR A 146 -5.27 -14.54 -4.12
CA THR A 146 -5.75 -14.78 -5.48
C THR A 146 -5.27 -13.65 -6.39
N SER A 147 -4.35 -13.96 -7.29
CA SER A 147 -3.82 -13.01 -8.26
C SER A 147 -4.79 -12.78 -9.42
N LEU A 148 -5.03 -11.52 -9.75
CA LEU A 148 -5.86 -11.11 -10.88
C LEU A 148 -5.03 -10.39 -11.94
N GLN A 149 -5.34 -10.66 -13.21
CA GLN A 149 -4.71 -9.99 -14.36
C GLN A 149 -5.50 -8.72 -14.71
N LEU A 150 -5.03 -7.58 -14.22
CA LEU A 150 -5.72 -6.28 -14.35
C LEU A 150 -4.79 -5.20 -14.96
N GLN A 151 -3.79 -5.60 -15.73
CA GLN A 151 -2.73 -4.73 -16.25
C GLN A 151 -3.25 -3.60 -17.15
N GLU A 152 -4.36 -3.84 -17.84
CA GLU A 152 -4.98 -2.82 -18.70
C GLU A 152 -5.90 -1.88 -17.92
N ILE A 153 -6.55 -2.36 -16.86
CA ILE A 153 -7.45 -1.55 -16.05
C ILE A 153 -6.67 -0.70 -15.04
N THR A 154 -5.59 -1.23 -14.48
CA THR A 154 -4.67 -0.51 -13.58
C THR A 154 -3.97 0.68 -14.25
N GLY A 155 -3.98 0.74 -15.59
CA GLY A 155 -3.58 1.92 -16.36
C GLY A 155 -4.42 3.18 -16.07
N GLY A 156 -5.62 3.02 -15.51
CA GLY A 156 -6.52 4.09 -15.07
C GLY A 156 -6.24 4.67 -13.68
N TYR A 157 -5.09 4.37 -13.08
CA TYR A 157 -4.64 4.86 -11.77
C TYR A 157 -5.35 4.27 -10.54
N GLY A 158 -5.51 2.95 -10.48
CA GLY A 158 -6.02 2.26 -9.29
C GLY A 158 -5.87 0.74 -9.36
N GLY A 159 -5.88 0.07 -8.21
CA GLY A 159 -5.94 -1.38 -8.11
C GLY A 159 -7.36 -1.88 -7.84
N ILE A 160 -7.47 -3.12 -7.36
CA ILE A 160 -8.76 -3.80 -7.14
C ILE A 160 -9.61 -3.05 -6.12
N ARG A 161 -8.98 -2.51 -5.05
CA ARG A 161 -9.72 -1.78 -4.02
C ARG A 161 -10.39 -0.53 -4.58
N CYS A 162 -9.72 0.25 -5.42
CA CYS A 162 -10.30 1.43 -6.05
C CYS A 162 -11.49 1.11 -6.97
N MET A 163 -11.59 -0.12 -7.48
CA MET A 163 -12.70 -0.58 -8.34
C MET A 163 -13.88 -1.16 -7.56
N THR A 164 -13.83 -1.14 -6.22
CA THR A 164 -14.83 -1.82 -5.38
C THR A 164 -15.44 -0.88 -4.35
N CYS A 165 -16.75 -1.02 -4.16
CA CYS A 165 -17.49 -0.40 -3.08
C CYS A 165 -18.15 -1.51 -2.26
N VAL A 166 -17.68 -1.72 -1.03
CA VAL A 166 -18.18 -2.79 -0.16
C VAL A 166 -19.51 -2.36 0.45
N LEU A 167 -20.60 -3.02 0.05
CA LEU A 167 -21.95 -2.75 0.59
C LEU A 167 -22.22 -3.49 1.89
N ASN A 168 -21.63 -4.67 2.07
CA ASN A 168 -21.77 -5.48 3.27
C ASN A 168 -20.45 -6.22 3.56
N ARG A 169 -19.97 -6.12 4.80
CA ARG A 169 -18.86 -6.90 5.33
C ARG A 169 -19.26 -7.41 6.71
N LYS A 170 -19.26 -8.72 6.88
CA LYS A 170 -19.46 -9.32 8.20
C LYS A 170 -18.27 -8.95 9.10
N PRO A 171 -18.50 -8.54 10.36
CA PRO A 171 -17.41 -8.33 11.30
C PRO A 171 -16.56 -9.59 11.44
N SER A 172 -15.25 -9.42 11.58
CA SER A 172 -14.36 -10.52 11.98
C SER A 172 -14.72 -10.93 13.42
N ASN A 173 -14.93 -12.22 13.65
CA ASN A 173 -15.10 -12.77 15.00
C ASN A 173 -13.82 -12.61 15.85
#